data_AF-A0A9D4MDK7-F1
#
_entry.id   AF-A0A9D4MDK7-F1
#
_cell.length_a   1.000
_cell.length_b   1.000
_cell.length_c   1.000
_cell.angle_alpha   90.00
_cell.angle_beta   90.00
_cell.angle_gamma   90.00
#
_symmetry.space_group_name_H-M   'P 1'
#
loop_
_entity.id
_entity.type
_entity.pdbx_description
1 polymer ?
#
loop_
_entity_poly.entity_id
_entity_poly.type
_entity_poly.pdbx_seq_one_letter_code
_entity_poly.pdbx_strand_id
1 'polypeptide(L)' 'MTLDDESIVNEDVVLWISEKFLHIPCAEDVPMTISVKRGFTLKPFNYFDSTPVFDLPAFYSDSVDPYDYQQCPEEK' A
#
# COMPACT_ATOMS: atom_id res chain seq x y z
N MET A 1 9.59 -20.84 -17.20
CA MET A 1 9.38 -21.61 -18.44
C MET A 1 8.13 -21.05 -19.05
N THR A 2 8.33 -20.22 -20.06
CA THR A 2 7.26 -19.66 -20.88
C THR A 2 6.67 -20.77 -21.75
N LEU A 3 5.60 -20.47 -22.50
CA LEU A 3 4.90 -21.48 -23.30
C LEU A 3 5.77 -22.08 -24.43
N ASP A 4 6.84 -21.38 -24.78
CA ASP A 4 7.86 -21.67 -25.78
C ASP A 4 9.22 -22.04 -25.15
N ASP A 5 9.26 -22.34 -23.85
CA ASP A 5 10.45 -22.77 -23.11
C ASP A 5 11.63 -21.79 -23.10
N GLU A 6 11.39 -20.51 -23.39
CA GLU A 6 12.40 -19.47 -23.24
C GLU A 6 12.85 -19.31 -21.77
N SER A 7 14.12 -18.94 -21.61
CA SER A 7 14.68 -18.61 -20.30
C SER A 7 14.05 -17.32 -19.78
N ILE A 8 13.82 -17.26 -18.46
CA ILE A 8 13.30 -16.07 -17.78
C ILE A 8 14.32 -15.45 -16.82
N VAL A 9 15.54 -16.00 -16.77
CA VAL A 9 16.58 -15.61 -15.80
C VAL A 9 17.40 -14.47 -16.39
N ASN A 10 17.44 -13.32 -15.69
CA ASN A 10 18.14 -12.09 -16.12
C ASN A 10 17.66 -11.53 -17.47
N GLU A 11 16.39 -11.74 -17.79
CA GLU A 11 15.76 -11.25 -19.01
C GLU A 11 14.78 -10.11 -18.70
N ASP A 12 14.34 -9.41 -19.74
CA ASP A 12 13.19 -8.50 -19.68
C ASP A 12 11.90 -9.32 -19.60
N VAL A 13 11.18 -9.21 -18.49
CA VAL A 13 10.03 -10.07 -18.17
C VAL A 13 8.76 -9.27 -17.96
N VAL A 14 7.62 -9.88 -18.30
CA VAL A 14 6.29 -9.30 -18.08
C VAL A 14 5.57 -10.05 -16.96
N LEU A 15 5.08 -9.31 -15.96
CA LEU A 15 4.30 -9.85 -14.85
C LEU A 15 2.79 -9.76 -15.14
N TRP A 16 2.11 -10.90 -15.08
CA TRP A 16 0.65 -11.00 -15.21
C TRP A 16 0.03 -11.39 -13.86
N ILE A 17 -0.74 -10.49 -13.24
CA ILE A 17 -1.41 -10.72 -11.94
C ILE A 17 -2.91 -10.90 -12.17
N SER A 18 -3.48 -11.95 -11.59
CA SER A 18 -4.92 -12.19 -11.59
C SER A 18 -5.49 -11.97 -10.19
N GLU A 19 -6.36 -10.97 -10.03
CA GLU A 19 -7.17 -10.78 -8.83
C GLU A 19 -8.59 -11.32 -9.08
N LYS A 20 -9.14 -12.09 -8.14
CA LYS A 20 -10.49 -12.65 -8.23
C LYS A 20 -11.32 -12.31 -7.00
N PHE A 21 -12.59 -12.03 -7.23
CA PHE A 21 -13.59 -11.82 -6.19
C PHE A 21 -14.81 -12.71 -6.47
N LEU A 22 -15.21 -13.49 -5.47
CA LEU A 22 -16.47 -14.23 -5.48
C LEU A 22 -17.49 -13.41 -4.69
N HIS A 23 -18.42 -12.77 -5.40
CA HIS A 23 -19.50 -12.02 -4.77
C HIS A 23 -20.66 -12.97 -4.46
N ILE A 24 -20.95 -13.16 -3.16
CA ILE A 24 -22.18 -13.78 -2.68
C ILE A 24 -23.04 -12.64 -2.11
N PRO A 25 -24.12 -12.24 -2.79
CA PRO A 25 -24.91 -11.09 -2.37
C PRO A 25 -25.57 -11.27 -1.01
N CYS A 26 -25.66 -10.20 -0.23
CA CYS A 26 -26.43 -10.14 1.01
C CYS A 26 -27.60 -9.14 0.89
N ALA A 27 -28.47 -9.09 1.90
CA ALA A 27 -29.66 -8.24 1.87
C ALA A 27 -29.30 -6.75 1.76
N GLU A 28 -28.13 -6.37 2.27
CA GLU A 28 -27.57 -5.02 2.27
C GLU A 28 -27.13 -4.55 0.88
N ASP A 29 -27.02 -5.44 -0.11
CA ASP A 29 -26.68 -5.08 -1.50
C ASP A 29 -27.87 -4.47 -2.27
N VAL A 30 -29.06 -4.41 -1.67
CA VAL A 30 -30.29 -3.87 -2.28
C VAL A 30 -30.74 -2.61 -1.52
N PRO A 31 -31.09 -1.51 -2.23
CA PRO A 31 -31.21 -1.36 -3.68
C PRO A 31 -29.90 -1.01 -4.41
N MET A 32 -28.79 -0.85 -3.68
CA MET A 32 -27.49 -0.46 -4.23
C MET A 32 -26.37 -1.19 -3.50
N THR A 33 -25.48 -1.82 -4.27
CA THR A 33 -24.28 -2.48 -3.75
C THR A 33 -23.27 -1.46 -3.22
N ILE A 34 -22.61 -1.78 -2.11
CA ILE A 34 -21.54 -0.95 -1.55
C ILE A 34 -20.23 -1.13 -2.33
N SER A 35 -19.38 -0.10 -2.33
CA SER A 35 -18.05 -0.20 -2.93
C SER A 35 -17.14 -1.14 -2.12
N VAL A 36 -16.61 -2.16 -2.79
CA VAL A 36 -15.60 -3.06 -2.22
C VAL A 36 -14.24 -2.71 -2.82
N LYS A 37 -13.26 -2.40 -1.99
CA LYS A 37 -11.88 -2.13 -2.45
C LYS A 37 -11.12 -3.45 -2.63
N ARG A 38 -10.49 -3.58 -3.80
CA ARG A 38 -9.70 -4.73 -4.26
C ARG A 38 -8.52 -4.19 -5.06
N GLY A 39 -7.38 -4.87 -4.97
CA GLY A 39 -6.15 -4.49 -5.61
C GLY A 39 -4.93 -5.14 -4.96
N PHE A 40 -3.80 -4.95 -5.60
CA PHE A 40 -2.48 -5.29 -5.07
C PHE A 40 -1.58 -4.06 -5.08
N THR A 41 -0.44 -4.16 -4.40
CA THR A 41 0.57 -3.10 -4.39
C THR A 41 1.93 -3.70 -4.65
N LEU A 42 2.68 -3.12 -5.57
CA LEU A 42 4.10 -3.41 -5.72
C LEU A 42 4.86 -2.52 -4.75
N LYS A 43 5.59 -3.15 -3.83
CA LYS A 43 6.46 -2.45 -2.89
C LYS A 43 7.91 -2.71 -3.24
N PRO A 44 8.77 -1.67 -3.22
CA PRO A 44 10.21 -1.85 -3.37
C PRO A 44 10.73 -2.84 -2.31
N PHE A 45 11.58 -3.77 -2.72
CA PHE A 45 12.24 -4.73 -1.82
C PHE A 45 13.73 -4.74 -2.13
N ASN A 46 14.54 -4.19 -1.22
CA ASN A 46 15.98 -3.96 -1.41
C ASN A 46 16.31 -3.16 -2.70
N TYR A 47 15.41 -2.25 -3.10
CA TYR A 47 15.60 -1.42 -4.28
C TYR A 47 16.36 -0.12 -3.99
N PHE A 48 16.21 0.43 -2.78
CA PHE A 48 16.87 1.66 -2.34
C PHE A 48 17.91 1.38 -1.25
N ASP A 49 19.00 2.14 -1.23
CA ASP A 49 20.05 2.05 -0.20
C ASP A 49 19.59 2.58 1.17
N SER A 50 18.64 3.52 1.17
CA SER A 50 18.01 4.08 2.36
C SER A 50 16.56 4.45 2.05
N THR A 51 15.77 4.81 3.07
CA THR A 51 14.35 5.07 2.85
C THR A 51 14.13 6.30 1.94
N PRO A 52 13.35 6.17 0.85
CA PRO A 52 13.21 7.23 -0.16
C PRO A 52 12.40 8.45 0.32
N VAL A 53 11.91 8.43 1.56
CA VAL A 53 11.01 9.45 2.11
C VAL A 53 11.67 10.36 3.14
N PHE A 54 12.94 10.16 3.48
CA PHE A 54 13.61 10.97 4.52
C PHE A 54 13.79 12.44 4.16
N ASP A 55 13.96 12.76 2.88
CA ASP A 55 14.13 14.14 2.41
C ASP A 55 12.80 14.83 2.05
N LEU A 56 11.67 14.19 2.33
CA LEU A 56 10.37 14.80 2.08
C LEU A 56 10.07 15.86 3.16
N PRO A 57 9.62 17.06 2.77
CA PRO A 57 9.17 18.04 3.73
C PRO A 57 7.95 17.48 4.48
N ALA A 58 7.91 17.68 5.79
CA ALA A 58 6.69 17.44 6.53
C ALA A 58 5.61 18.42 6.03
N PHE A 59 4.44 17.91 5.66
CA PHE A 59 3.26 18.74 5.48
C PHE A 59 2.74 19.11 6.87
N TYR A 60 3.32 20.14 7.47
CA TYR A 60 2.71 20.80 8.61
C TYR A 60 1.68 21.80 8.06
N SER A 61 0.40 21.56 8.33
CA SER A 61 -0.54 22.67 8.34
C SER A 61 -0.08 23.61 9.44
N ASP A 62 0.35 24.82 9.10
CA ASP A 62 0.76 25.85 10.05
C ASP A 62 -0.22 25.93 11.23
N SER A 63 0.11 25.31 12.39
CA SER A 63 -0.42 25.61 13.74
C SER A 63 -0.16 24.56 14.83
N VAL A 64 0.32 23.35 14.55
CA VAL A 64 0.56 22.36 15.62
C VAL A 64 1.89 21.63 15.42
N ASP A 65 2.86 21.92 16.29
CA ASP A 65 4.11 21.16 16.38
C ASP A 65 3.81 19.73 16.87
N PRO A 66 4.05 18.68 16.06
CA PRO A 66 3.66 17.30 16.42
C PRO A 66 4.56 16.64 17.47
N TYR A 67 5.58 17.36 17.93
CA TYR A 67 6.48 16.93 19.00
C TYR A 67 6.23 17.67 20.32
N ASP A 68 5.14 18.44 20.45
CA ASP A 68 4.69 18.91 21.75
C ASP A 68 4.06 17.74 22.54
N TYR A 69 4.92 16.82 22.99
CA TYR A 69 4.57 15.88 24.04
C TYR A 69 4.39 16.71 25.31
N GLN A 70 3.15 17.10 25.60
CA GLN A 70 2.79 17.56 26.94
C GLN A 70 3.12 16.44 27.92
N GLN A 71 4.23 16.59 28.62
CA GLN A 71 4.72 15.65 29.60
C GLN A 71 3.66 15.53 30.71
N CYS A 72 3.14 14.32 30.96
CA CYS A 72 2.18 14.11 32.04
C CYS A 72 2.77 14.67 33.35
N PRO A 73 2.05 15.54 34.07
CA PRO A 73 2.58 16.09 35.31
C PRO A 73 2.86 14.94 36.30
N GLU A 74 4.05 14.94 36.89
CA GLU A 74 4.39 14.02 37.98
C GLU A 74 3.48 14.30 39.17
N GLU A 75 2.74 13.27 39.61
CA GLU A 75 1.97 13.32 40.84
C GLU A 75 2.94 13.52 42.02
N LYS A 76 2.72 14.60 42.78
CA LYS A 76 3.39 14.84 44.06
C LYS A 76 2.64 14.17 45.20
#